data_AF-A0A3N5TXI3-F1
#
_entry.id   AF-A0A3N5TXI3-F1
#
_cell.length_a   1.000
_cell.length_b   1.000
_cell.length_c   1.000
_cell.angle_alpha   90.00
_cell.angle_beta   90.00
_cell.angle_gamma   90.00
#
_symmetry.space_group_name_H-M   'P 1'
#
loop_
_entity.id
_entity.type
_entity.pdbx_description
1 polymer ?
#
loop_
_entity_poly.entity_id
_entity_poly.type
_entity_poly.pdbx_seq_one_letter_code
_entity_poly.pdbx_strand_id
1 'polypeptide(L)'
;MATLPIFTGGRNYFTLQATHAQREQALVLYQSTVRQAFREVSDGLVAHTRLQELLMEQQALVESYREYAELANKRFKGGLESFLTVLDAERQLFSAQLDLAAVQRDQLLILVQLYKALGGGPELYRNATVSKTNAVTPSLENAFQSQKTLSRGED
;
A
#
# COMPACT_ATOMS: atom_id res chain seq x y z
N MET A 1 -15.64 -34.31 39.47
CA MET A 1 -15.39 -35.61 38.82
C MET A 1 -14.63 -35.33 37.54
N ALA A 2 -13.34 -35.68 37.48
CA ALA A 2 -12.54 -35.51 36.26
C ALA A 2 -12.72 -36.77 35.39
N THR A 3 -13.17 -36.60 34.14
CA THR A 3 -13.29 -37.70 33.19
C THR A 3 -11.98 -37.83 32.43
N LEU A 4 -11.25 -38.94 32.63
CA LEU A 4 -10.04 -39.25 31.90
C LEU A 4 -10.36 -40.40 30.93
N PRO A 5 -10.53 -40.13 29.62
CA PRO A 5 -10.93 -41.16 28.68
C PRO A 5 -9.77 -42.12 28.41
N ILE A 6 -9.92 -43.37 28.84
CA ILE A 6 -8.88 -44.43 28.75
C ILE A 6 -8.75 -44.96 27.31
N PHE A 7 -9.81 -44.86 26.49
CA PHE A 7 -9.79 -45.30 25.09
C PHE A 7 -10.56 -44.31 24.21
N THR A 8 -9.85 -43.62 23.31
CA THR A 8 -10.45 -42.64 22.39
C THR A 8 -10.40 -43.04 20.91
N GLY A 9 -10.10 -44.31 20.60
CA GLY A 9 -10.11 -44.83 19.22
C GLY A 9 -9.26 -44.02 18.23
N GLY A 10 -8.13 -43.46 18.68
CA GLY A 10 -7.27 -42.60 17.86
C GLY A 10 -7.71 -41.14 17.71
N ARG A 11 -8.91 -40.75 18.17
CA ARG A 11 -9.41 -39.36 18.07
C ARG A 11 -8.43 -38.32 18.65
N ASN A 12 -7.94 -38.55 19.87
CA ASN A 12 -6.97 -37.65 20.50
C ASN A 12 -5.66 -37.55 19.70
N TYR A 13 -5.23 -38.64 19.06
CA TYR A 13 -4.04 -38.65 18.21
C TYR A 13 -4.27 -37.85 16.92
N PHE A 14 -5.39 -38.05 16.22
CA PHE A 14 -5.72 -37.26 15.03
C PHE A 14 -5.96 -35.79 15.35
N THR A 15 -6.56 -35.46 16.50
CA THR A 15 -6.69 -34.08 16.97
C THR A 15 -5.33 -33.45 17.25
N LEU A 16 -4.42 -34.17 17.92
CA LEU A 16 -3.04 -33.71 18.13
C LEU A 16 -2.29 -33.49 16.81
N GLN A 17 -2.43 -34.41 15.85
CA GLN A 17 -1.82 -34.25 14.53
C GLN A 17 -2.41 -33.05 13.77
N ALA A 18 -3.72 -32.82 13.85
CA ALA A 18 -4.36 -31.66 13.26
C ALA A 18 -3.85 -30.35 13.90
N THR A 19 -3.68 -30.29 15.23
CA THR A 19 -3.14 -29.10 15.90
C THR A 19 -1.66 -28.87 15.59
N HIS A 20 -0.86 -29.94 15.45
CA HIS A 20 0.51 -29.83 14.96
C HIS A 20 0.57 -29.28 13.53
N ALA A 21 -0.25 -29.81 12.61
CA ALA A 21 -0.31 -29.32 11.24
C ALA A 21 -0.75 -27.84 11.17
N GLN A 22 -1.72 -27.42 11.99
CA GLN A 22 -2.13 -26.01 12.10
C GLN A 22 -0.99 -25.11 12.60
N ARG A 23 -0.20 -25.58 13.58
CA ARG A 23 0.97 -24.85 14.07
C ARG A 23 2.04 -24.69 13.00
N GLU A 24 2.34 -25.76 12.26
CA GLU A 24 3.30 -25.71 11.15
C GLU A 24 2.82 -24.75 10.06
N GLN A 25 1.54 -24.79 9.71
CA GLN A 25 0.94 -23.85 8.78
C GLN A 25 1.09 -22.40 9.26
N ALA A 26 0.80 -22.11 10.53
CA ALA A 26 0.96 -20.76 11.10
C ALA A 26 2.42 -20.29 11.07
N LEU A 27 3.37 -21.19 11.33
CA LEU A 27 4.80 -20.89 11.26
C LEU A 27 5.25 -20.58 9.83
N VAL A 28 4.79 -21.35 8.85
CA VAL A 28 5.07 -21.10 7.42
C VAL A 28 4.47 -19.76 6.99
N LEU A 29 3.23 -19.47 7.39
CA LEU A 29 2.58 -18.19 7.10
C LEU A 29 3.37 -17.03 7.68
N TYR A 30 3.75 -17.09 8.96
CA TYR A 30 4.58 -16.06 9.59
C TYR A 30 5.89 -15.84 8.83
N GLN A 31 6.62 -16.91 8.53
CA GLN A 31 7.87 -16.81 7.77
C GLN A 31 7.65 -16.19 6.39
N SER A 32 6.56 -16.54 5.70
CA SER A 32 6.23 -15.99 4.39
C SER A 32 5.93 -14.49 4.45
N THR A 33 5.17 -14.04 5.47
CA THR A 33 4.85 -12.64 5.69
C THR A 33 6.09 -11.81 5.98
N VAL A 34 6.98 -12.32 6.84
CA VAL A 34 8.25 -11.63 7.15
C VAL A 34 9.11 -11.51 5.89
N ARG A 35 9.30 -12.60 5.15
CA ARG A 35 10.08 -12.57 3.90
C ARG A 35 9.48 -11.61 2.86
N GLN A 36 8.15 -11.56 2.77
CA GLN A 36 7.46 -10.65 1.87
C GLN A 36 7.69 -9.20 2.26
N ALA A 37 7.57 -8.86 3.55
CA ALA A 37 7.83 -7.50 4.03
C ALA A 37 9.28 -7.06 3.74
N PHE A 38 10.26 -7.94 3.94
CA PHE A 38 11.66 -7.64 3.59
C PHE A 38 11.86 -7.37 2.09
N ARG A 39 11.19 -8.13 1.22
CA ARG A 39 11.23 -7.88 -0.23
C ARG A 39 10.61 -6.53 -0.57
N GLU A 40 9.42 -6.24 -0.08
CA GLU A 40 8.72 -4.97 -0.35
C GLU A 40 9.55 -3.73 0.05
N VAL A 41 10.24 -3.79 1.20
CA VAL A 41 11.15 -2.72 1.62
C VAL A 41 12.37 -2.62 0.71
N SER A 42 12.96 -3.76 0.34
CA SER A 42 14.14 -3.79 -0.53
C SER A 42 13.82 -3.25 -1.93
N ASP A 43 12.70 -3.68 -2.50
CA ASP A 43 12.20 -3.24 -3.79
C ASP A 43 11.88 -1.73 -3.76
N GLY A 44 11.26 -1.24 -2.68
CA GLY A 44 10.98 0.18 -2.49
C GLY A 44 12.24 1.05 -2.42
N LEU A 45 13.30 0.59 -1.74
CA LEU A 45 14.57 1.30 -1.67
C LEU A 45 15.28 1.37 -3.04
N VAL A 46 15.31 0.26 -3.77
CA VAL A 46 15.89 0.22 -5.13
C VAL A 46 15.10 1.14 -6.06
N ALA A 47 13.77 1.08 -6.01
CA ALA A 47 12.91 1.93 -6.83
C ALA A 47 13.11 3.42 -6.52
N HIS A 48 13.32 3.78 -5.25
CA HIS A 48 13.64 5.15 -4.85
C HIS A 48 14.93 5.66 -5.50
N THR A 49 16.03 4.90 -5.41
CA THR A 49 17.31 5.29 -6.03
C THR A 49 17.19 5.42 -7.54
N ARG A 50 16.54 4.47 -8.21
CA ARG A 50 16.30 4.53 -9.66
C ARG A 50 15.45 5.72 -10.08
N LEU A 51 14.43 6.07 -9.30
CA LEU A 51 13.63 7.26 -9.58
C LEU A 51 14.41 8.56 -9.38
N GLN A 52 15.33 8.62 -8.42
CA GLN A 52 16.19 9.80 -8.26
C GLN A 52 17.09 9.99 -9.48
N GLU A 53 17.70 8.91 -9.99
CA GLU A 53 18.46 8.94 -11.25
C GLU A 53 17.58 9.42 -12.42
N LEU A 54 16.39 8.83 -12.58
CA LEU A 54 15.45 9.20 -13.65
C LEU A 54 15.00 10.66 -13.56
N LEU A 55 14.79 11.18 -12.34
CA LEU A 55 14.39 12.57 -12.12
C LEU A 55 15.49 13.54 -12.58
N MET A 56 16.76 13.24 -12.30
CA MET A 56 17.89 14.04 -12.76
C MET A 56 17.98 14.07 -14.30
N GLU A 57 17.84 12.90 -14.94
CA GLU A 57 17.85 12.80 -16.40
C GLU A 57 16.68 13.58 -17.04
N GLN A 58 15.49 13.47 -16.46
CA GLN A 58 14.31 14.16 -16.98
C GLN A 58 14.41 15.68 -16.78
N GLN A 59 15.05 16.15 -15.69
CA GLN A 59 15.37 17.56 -15.50
C GLN A 59 16.36 18.07 -16.56
N ALA A 60 17.42 17.30 -16.84
CA ALA A 60 18.38 17.64 -17.89
C ALA A 60 17.72 17.70 -19.27
N LEU A 61 16.78 16.77 -19.55
CA LEU A 61 16.01 16.77 -20.79
C LEU A 61 15.14 18.02 -20.95
N VAL A 62 14.44 18.43 -19.88
CA VAL A 62 13.64 19.66 -19.89
C VAL A 62 14.51 20.88 -20.15
N GLU A 63 15.70 20.96 -19.55
CA GLU A 63 16.60 22.09 -19.77
C GLU A 63 17.14 22.11 -21.21
N SER A 64 17.47 20.96 -21.78
CA SER A 64 17.86 20.88 -23.20
C SER A 64 16.75 21.36 -24.14
N TYR A 65 15.50 20.96 -23.90
CA TYR A 65 14.36 21.45 -24.70
C TYR A 65 14.06 22.93 -24.47
N ARG A 66 14.34 23.46 -23.27
CA ARG A 66 14.22 24.90 -23.00
C ARG A 66 15.23 25.67 -23.84
N GLU A 67 16.49 25.25 -23.86
CA GLU A 67 17.52 25.87 -24.70
C GLU A 67 17.16 25.79 -26.18
N TYR A 68 16.61 24.66 -26.64
CA TYR A 68 16.15 24.49 -28.02
C TYR A 68 15.01 25.47 -28.36
N ALA A 69 14.00 25.59 -27.50
CA ALA A 69 12.90 26.53 -27.69
C ALA A 69 13.37 28.00 -27.69
N GLU A 70 14.30 28.36 -26.80
CA GLU A 70 14.90 29.69 -26.79
C GLU A 70 15.68 29.99 -28.08
N LEU A 71 16.43 29.00 -28.58
CA LEU A 71 17.19 29.14 -29.83
C LEU A 71 16.26 29.31 -31.03
N ALA A 72 15.20 28.49 -31.13
CA ALA A 72 14.19 28.59 -32.18
C ALA A 72 13.51 29.97 -32.15
N ASN A 73 13.16 30.47 -30.96
CA ASN A 73 12.56 31.80 -30.80
C ASN A 73 13.53 32.92 -31.23
N LYS A 74 14.82 32.82 -30.89
CA LYS A 74 15.85 33.77 -31.35
C LYS A 74 15.98 33.78 -32.88
N ARG A 75 15.95 32.61 -33.54
CA ARG A 75 16.01 32.48 -35.00
C ARG A 75 14.77 33.01 -35.70
N PHE A 76 13.58 32.75 -35.15
CA PHE A 76 12.33 33.32 -35.64
C PHE A 76 12.33 34.85 -35.56
N LYS A 77 12.75 35.43 -34.43
CA LYS A 77 12.90 36.90 -34.29
C LYS A 77 13.93 37.49 -35.26
N GLY A 78 14.95 36.70 -35.61
CA GLY A 78 15.94 37.05 -36.64
C GLY A 78 15.44 36.87 -38.08
N GLY A 79 14.21 36.39 -38.29
CA GLY A 79 13.64 36.11 -39.62
C GLY A 79 14.25 34.90 -40.33
N LEU A 80 15.04 34.10 -39.61
CA LEU A 80 15.79 32.95 -40.16
C LEU A 80 14.98 31.65 -40.15
N GLU A 81 13.84 31.62 -39.46
CA GLU A 81 13.07 30.41 -39.22
C GLU A 81 11.56 30.72 -39.12
N SER A 82 10.71 29.73 -39.39
CA SER A 82 9.25 29.87 -39.34
C SER A 82 8.74 29.80 -37.89
N PHE A 83 7.63 30.49 -37.60
CA PHE A 83 6.93 30.39 -36.31
C PHE A 83 6.52 28.95 -35.99
N LEU A 84 6.28 28.11 -37.01
CA LEU A 84 5.95 26.70 -36.82
C LEU A 84 7.05 25.95 -36.03
N THR A 85 8.32 26.27 -36.26
CA THR A 85 9.42 25.62 -35.53
C THR A 85 9.44 26.03 -34.06
N VAL A 86 9.11 27.29 -33.76
CA VAL A 86 8.98 27.75 -32.37
C VAL A 86 7.87 26.98 -31.65
N LEU A 87 6.72 26.82 -32.31
CA LEU A 87 5.59 26.09 -31.75
C LEU A 87 5.91 24.61 -31.53
N ASP A 88 6.62 23.95 -32.46
CA ASP A 88 7.04 22.57 -32.27
C ASP A 88 8.07 22.44 -31.12
N ALA A 89 9.02 23.37 -31.02
CA ALA A 89 9.98 23.39 -29.91
C ALA A 89 9.30 23.61 -28.55
N GLU A 90 8.35 24.54 -28.46
CA GLU A 90 7.54 24.77 -27.26
C GLU A 90 6.68 23.55 -26.91
N ARG A 91 6.10 22.88 -27.91
CA ARG A 91 5.34 21.64 -27.73
C ARG A 91 6.21 20.51 -27.17
N GLN A 92 7.43 20.36 -27.68
CA GLN A 92 8.38 19.36 -27.18
C GLN A 92 8.79 19.66 -25.73
N LEU A 93 9.09 20.93 -25.41
CA LEU A 93 9.37 21.38 -24.05
C LEU A 93 8.21 21.07 -23.10
N PHE A 94 6.98 21.37 -23.50
CA PHE A 94 5.79 21.12 -22.68
C PHE A 94 5.59 19.61 -22.43
N SER A 95 5.80 18.77 -23.45
CA SER A 95 5.77 17.32 -23.29
C SER A 95 6.81 16.84 -22.26
N ALA A 96 8.06 17.31 -22.36
CA ALA A 96 9.11 16.94 -21.43
C ALA A 96 8.82 17.39 -19.99
N GLN A 97 8.18 18.55 -19.82
CA GLN A 97 7.74 19.06 -18.51
C GLN A 97 6.60 18.21 -17.91
N LEU A 98 5.67 17.73 -18.74
CA LEU A 98 4.62 16.81 -18.30
C LEU A 98 5.22 15.48 -17.82
N ASP A 99 6.20 14.96 -18.55
CA ASP A 99 6.91 13.74 -18.16
C ASP A 99 7.66 13.93 -16.84
N LEU A 100 8.33 15.07 -16.65
CA LEU A 100 8.98 15.42 -15.38
C LEU A 100 7.98 15.47 -14.22
N ALA A 101 6.81 16.06 -14.42
CA ALA A 101 5.76 16.10 -13.41
C ALA A 101 5.23 14.69 -13.06
N ALA A 102 5.13 13.80 -14.05
CA ALA A 102 4.77 12.40 -13.82
C ALA A 102 5.83 11.66 -12.98
N VAL A 103 7.13 11.87 -13.27
CA VAL A 103 8.23 11.28 -12.48
C VAL A 103 8.22 11.80 -11.04
N GLN A 104 7.97 13.10 -10.84
CA GLN A 104 7.83 13.69 -9.50
C GLN A 104 6.64 13.10 -8.72
N ARG A 105 5.51 12.86 -9.40
CA ARG A 105 4.38 12.16 -8.79
C ARG A 105 4.78 10.75 -8.37
N ASP A 106 5.49 10.01 -9.21
CA ASP A 106 5.90 8.64 -8.91
C ASP A 106 6.90 8.58 -7.75
N GLN A 107 7.75 9.61 -7.61
CA GLN A 107 8.63 9.77 -6.44
C GLN A 107 7.83 9.86 -5.12
N LEU A 108 6.75 10.64 -5.11
CA LEU A 108 5.86 10.75 -3.95
C LEU A 108 5.15 9.42 -3.66
N LEU A 109 4.73 8.70 -4.70
CA LEU A 109 4.10 7.38 -4.53
C LEU A 109 5.04 6.36 -3.90
N ILE A 110 6.32 6.33 -4.30
CA ILE A 110 7.31 5.44 -3.69
C ILE A 110 7.56 5.79 -2.23
N LEU A 111 7.58 7.09 -1.88
CA LEU A 111 7.69 7.51 -0.48
C LEU A 111 6.52 6.96 0.36
N VAL A 112 5.30 7.05 -0.16
CA VAL A 112 4.10 6.52 0.50
C VAL A 112 4.12 4.98 0.57
N GLN A 113 4.56 4.31 -0.48
CA GLN A 113 4.70 2.85 -0.50
C GLN A 113 5.74 2.37 0.51
N LEU A 114 6.88 3.03 0.60
CA LEU A 114 7.92 2.72 1.59
C LEU A 114 7.38 2.95 3.00
N TYR A 115 6.70 4.07 3.25
CA TYR A 115 6.04 4.33 4.53
C TYR A 115 5.04 3.22 4.91
N LYS A 116 4.25 2.74 3.96
CA LYS A 116 3.32 1.62 4.15
C LYS A 116 4.06 0.31 4.43
N ALA A 117 5.10 -0.02 3.67
CA ALA A 117 5.89 -1.24 3.81
C ALA A 117 6.60 -1.32 5.17
N LEU A 118 7.00 -0.17 5.72
CA LEU A 118 7.58 -0.07 7.07
C LEU A 118 6.55 -0.20 8.21
N GLY A 119 5.28 -0.45 7.88
CA GLY A 119 4.21 -0.67 8.87
C GLY A 119 3.27 0.52 9.04
N GLY A 120 3.37 1.55 8.20
CA GLY A 120 2.33 2.56 8.03
C GLY A 120 1.98 3.36 9.29
N GLY A 121 2.91 3.57 10.22
CA GLY A 121 2.69 4.31 11.47
C GLY A 121 1.63 3.68 12.42
N PRO A 122 1.80 3.83 13.73
CA PRO A 122 0.90 3.19 14.71
C PRO A 122 -0.55 3.71 14.68
N GLU A 123 -0.84 4.81 13.98
CA GLU A 123 -2.17 5.41 13.91
C GLU A 123 -3.18 4.59 13.10
N LEU A 124 -2.75 3.88 12.03
CA LEU A 124 -3.64 3.07 11.18
C LEU A 124 -4.07 1.72 11.82
N TYR A 125 -3.35 1.28 12.85
CA TYR A 125 -3.71 0.08 13.61
C TYR A 125 -4.75 0.38 14.72
N ARG A 126 -4.85 1.62 15.21
CA ARG A 126 -5.79 2.02 16.29
C ARG A 126 -7.25 1.84 15.87
N ASN A 127 -7.56 2.20 14.63
CA ASN A 127 -8.88 2.13 14.01
C ASN A 127 -9.27 0.70 13.57
N ALA A 128 -8.30 -0.16 13.23
CA ALA A 128 -8.57 -1.57 12.94
C ALA A 128 -8.90 -2.38 14.21
N THR A 129 -8.27 -2.07 15.34
CA THR A 129 -8.61 -2.69 16.63
C THR A 129 -9.97 -2.23 17.14
N VAL A 130 -10.28 -0.92 17.08
CA VAL A 130 -11.59 -0.37 17.53
C VAL A 130 -12.77 -0.97 16.75
N SER A 131 -12.58 -1.24 15.45
CA SER A 131 -13.63 -1.88 14.64
C SER A 131 -13.85 -3.36 14.99
N LYS A 132 -12.80 -4.11 15.36
CA LYS A 132 -12.92 -5.49 15.85
C LYS A 132 -13.47 -5.58 17.28
N THR A 133 -13.15 -4.64 18.18
CA THR A 133 -13.73 -4.63 19.53
C THR A 133 -15.23 -4.34 19.51
N ASN A 134 -15.70 -3.47 18.59
CA ASN A 134 -17.13 -3.18 18.42
C ASN A 134 -17.91 -4.32 17.75
N ALA A 135 -17.24 -5.31 17.14
CA ALA A 135 -17.88 -6.47 16.50
C ALA A 135 -18.05 -7.68 17.44
N VAL A 136 -17.38 -7.72 18.61
CA VAL A 136 -17.45 -8.86 19.54
C VAL A 136 -18.50 -8.66 20.65
N THR A 137 -19.00 -7.44 20.86
CA THR A 137 -19.99 -7.12 21.91
C THR A 137 -21.47 -6.94 21.50
N PRO A 138 -22.01 -7.34 20.34
CA PRO A 138 -23.45 -7.19 20.11
C PRO A 138 -24.31 -8.28 20.78
N SER A 139 -23.71 -9.30 21.42
CA SER A 139 -24.46 -10.49 21.86
C SER A 139 -24.84 -10.54 23.35
N LEU A 140 -24.40 -9.62 24.21
CA LEU A 140 -24.78 -9.62 25.64
C LEU A 140 -25.80 -8.54 26.02
N GLU A 141 -26.02 -7.50 25.20
CA GLU A 141 -26.99 -6.45 25.51
C GLU A 141 -28.43 -6.81 25.08
N ASN A 142 -28.57 -7.58 23.98
CA ASN A 142 -29.87 -8.03 23.49
C ASN A 142 -30.48 -9.20 24.29
N ALA A 143 -29.69 -9.92 25.09
CA ALA A 143 -30.19 -11.05 25.88
C ALA A 143 -30.98 -10.61 27.14
N PHE A 144 -30.75 -9.39 27.64
CA PHE A 144 -31.47 -8.87 28.82
C PHE A 144 -32.81 -8.21 28.49
N GLN A 145 -33.03 -7.79 27.25
CA GLN A 145 -34.27 -7.10 26.84
C GLN A 145 -35.41 -8.07 26.52
N SER A 146 -35.12 -9.29 26.05
CA SER A 146 -36.14 -10.29 25.70
C SER A 146 -36.73 -11.05 26.90
N GLN A 147 -36.14 -10.97 28.08
CA GLN A 147 -36.69 -11.58 29.32
C GLN A 147 -37.62 -10.63 30.09
N LYS A 148 -37.59 -9.31 29.83
CA LYS A 148 -38.41 -8.34 30.57
C LYS A 148 -39.81 -8.14 30.00
N THR A 149 -40.08 -8.58 28.78
CA THR A 149 -41.39 -8.39 28.11
C THR A 149 -42.36 -9.57 28.26
N LEU A 150 -41.94 -10.72 28.81
CA LEU A 150 -42.83 -11.89 29.01
C LEU A 150 -43.34 -12.06 30.46
N SER A 151 -43.09 -11.11 31.37
CA SER A 151 -43.57 -11.20 32.77
C SER A 151 -44.37 -9.98 33.25
N ARG A 152 -44.94 -9.19 32.33
CA ARG A 152 -45.87 -8.10 32.70
C ARG A 152 -47.00 -7.99 31.69
N GLY A 153 -47.73 -9.09 31.55
CA GLY A 153 -48.89 -9.21 30.67
C GLY A 153 -49.74 -10.43 31.00
N GLU A 154 -49.83 -10.83 32.27
CA GLU A 154 -50.90 -11.68 32.79
C GLU A 154 -51.17 -11.22 34.23
N ASP A 155 -52.21 -10.39 34.35
CA ASP A 155 -53.18 -10.21 35.44
C ASP A 155 -53.79 -8.80 35.38
#